data_AF-B6U291-F1
#
_entry.id   AF-B6U291-F1
#
_cell.length_a   1.000
_cell.length_b   1.000
_cell.length_c   1.000
_cell.angle_alpha   90.00
_cell.angle_beta   90.00
_cell.angle_gamma   90.00
#
_symmetry.space_group_name_H-M   'P 1'
#
loop_
_entity.id
_entity.type
_entity.pdbx_description
1 polymer ?
#
loop_
_entity_poly.entity_id
_entity_poly.type
_entity_poly.pdbx_seq_one_letter_code
_entity_poly.pdbx_strand_id
1 'polypeptide(L)'
;MAENLAPEKRHTFVHNGQKVFEWDQTLEEVNMYIELPKGVPTKLFHCTIQASHVEVGIRGNPPYLNHDLMHPVKTDSSFWTIEDAGSKRVEGIISLSDIFKFLLSL
;
A
#
# COMPACT_ATOMS: atom_id res chain seq x y z
N MET A 1 1.19 -21.75 18.94
CA MET A 1 2.55 -21.19 19.12
C MET A 1 3.15 -21.05 17.73
N ALA A 2 3.43 -19.79 17.34
CA ALA A 2 4.03 -19.35 16.08
C ALA A 2 3.20 -19.66 14.81
N GLU A 3 2.06 -18.99 14.72
CA GLU A 3 1.51 -18.44 13.48
C GLU A 3 2.63 -17.91 12.56
N ASN A 4 2.69 -18.42 11.34
CA ASN A 4 3.64 -18.01 10.31
C ASN A 4 3.17 -16.66 9.73
N LEU A 5 3.47 -15.56 10.45
CA LEU A 5 2.99 -14.19 10.18
C LEU A 5 3.85 -13.39 9.17
N ALA A 6 4.43 -14.05 8.16
CA ALA A 6 4.98 -13.32 7.04
C ALA A 6 4.49 -13.97 5.74
N PRO A 7 3.87 -13.22 4.82
CA PRO A 7 3.58 -13.74 3.50
C PRO A 7 4.89 -14.21 2.86
N GLU A 8 4.94 -15.45 2.38
CA GLU A 8 6.17 -16.11 1.93
C GLU A 8 6.84 -15.42 0.71
N LYS A 9 6.19 -14.43 0.08
CA LYS A 9 6.75 -13.69 -1.05
C LYS A 9 6.08 -12.33 -1.29
N ARG A 10 6.85 -11.24 -1.21
CA ARG A 10 6.46 -9.93 -1.75
C ARG A 10 6.57 -9.94 -3.28
N HIS A 11 5.60 -9.33 -3.94
CA HIS A 11 5.59 -9.05 -5.37
C HIS A 11 6.07 -7.63 -5.61
N THR A 12 6.74 -7.40 -6.74
CA THR A 12 7.27 -6.08 -7.11
C THR A 12 6.64 -5.60 -8.40
N PHE A 13 6.11 -4.37 -8.39
CA PHE A 13 5.70 -3.68 -9.59
C PHE A 13 6.82 -2.73 -10.05
N VAL A 14 7.29 -2.95 -11.27
CA VAL A 14 8.36 -2.17 -11.90
C VAL A 14 7.82 -1.47 -13.13
N HIS A 15 8.05 -0.17 -13.22
CA HIS A 15 7.70 0.65 -14.39
C HIS A 15 8.95 1.36 -14.90
N ASN A 16 9.25 1.25 -16.19
CA ASN A 16 10.46 1.81 -16.82
C ASN A 16 11.79 1.45 -16.12
N GLY A 17 11.88 0.22 -15.60
CA GLY A 17 13.06 -0.25 -14.87
C GLY A 17 13.19 0.27 -13.43
N GLN A 18 12.21 1.03 -12.94
CA GLN A 18 12.16 1.52 -11.57
C GLN A 18 11.09 0.78 -10.77
N LYS A 19 11.45 0.36 -9.55
CA LYS A 19 10.49 -0.19 -8.60
C LYS A 19 9.54 0.92 -8.16
N VAL A 20 8.24 0.72 -8.37
CA VAL A 20 7.21 1.69 -8.00
C VAL A 20 6.63 1.33 -6.63
N PHE A 21 6.20 0.08 -6.46
CA PHE A 21 5.72 -0.44 -5.18
C PHE A 21 5.94 -1.95 -5.09
N GLU A 22 5.95 -2.46 -3.87
CA GLU A 22 5.86 -3.88 -3.56
C GLU A 22 4.49 -4.18 -2.96
N TRP A 23 4.01 -5.40 -3.08
CA TRP A 23 2.78 -5.80 -2.43
C TRP A 23 2.84 -7.26 -2.03
N ASP A 24 2.15 -7.59 -0.95
CA ASP A 24 1.81 -8.95 -0.59
C ASP A 24 0.35 -9.02 -0.19
N GLN A 25 -0.17 -10.24 -0.10
CA GLN A 25 -1.56 -10.45 0.24
C GLN A 25 -1.71 -11.68 1.10
N THR A 26 -2.66 -11.61 2.01
CA THR A 26 -3.23 -12.75 2.72
C THR A 26 -4.62 -13.03 2.15
N LEU A 27 -5.34 -13.97 2.75
CA LEU A 27 -6.76 -14.16 2.43
C LEU A 27 -7.61 -12.95 2.85
N GLU A 28 -7.15 -12.18 3.84
CA GLU A 28 -7.96 -11.14 4.50
C GLU A 28 -7.66 -9.74 3.95
N GLU A 29 -6.43 -9.50 3.50
CA GLU A 29 -5.94 -8.17 3.12
C GLU A 29 -4.83 -8.19 2.06
N VAL A 30 -4.64 -7.06 1.39
CA VAL A 30 -3.45 -6.74 0.59
C VAL A 30 -2.69 -5.63 1.30
N ASN A 31 -1.39 -5.82 1.44
CA ASN A 31 -0.46 -4.80 1.91
C ASN A 31 0.37 -4.29 0.74
N MET A 32 0.35 -2.98 0.50
CA MET A 32 1.21 -2.31 -0.47
C MET A 32 2.31 -1.54 0.24
N TYR A 33 3.54 -1.62 -0.26
CA TYR A 33 4.73 -0.97 0.27
C TYR A 33 5.30 -0.03 -0.78
N ILE A 34 5.40 1.25 -0.45
CA ILE A 34 5.87 2.28 -1.36
C ILE A 34 7.10 2.95 -0.75
N GLU A 35 8.20 3.02 -1.50
CA GLU A 35 9.37 3.77 -1.08
C GLU A 35 9.10 5.28 -1.17
N LEU A 36 9.15 5.96 -0.02
CA LEU A 36 8.87 7.39 0.05
C LEU A 36 10.13 8.22 -0.21
N PRO A 37 10.00 9.38 -0.90
CA PRO A 37 11.12 10.29 -1.10
C PRO A 37 11.75 10.76 0.22
N LYS A 38 13.09 10.74 0.26
CA LYS A 38 13.86 11.20 1.42
C LYS A 38 13.80 12.71 1.57
N GLY A 39 13.86 13.19 2.81
CA GLY A 39 13.89 14.62 3.13
C GLY A 39 12.52 15.31 3.05
N VAL A 40 11.45 14.58 2.74
CA VAL A 40 10.08 15.09 2.82
C VAL A 40 9.56 14.87 4.24
N PRO A 41 9.11 15.94 4.94
CA PRO A 41 8.49 15.78 6.25
C PRO A 41 7.28 14.84 6.18
N THR A 42 7.21 13.86 7.08
CA THR A 42 6.18 12.80 7.05
C THR A 42 4.75 13.35 7.01
N LYS A 43 4.49 14.46 7.71
CA LYS A 43 3.20 15.17 7.72
C LYS A 43 2.72 15.71 6.37
N LEU A 44 3.61 15.81 5.38
CA LEU A 44 3.24 16.25 4.03
C LEU A 44 2.76 15.10 3.17
N PHE A 45 3.06 13.85 3.53
CA PHE A 45 2.47 12.71 2.85
C PHE A 45 0.99 12.60 3.21
N HIS A 46 0.20 12.18 2.23
CA HIS A 46 -1.19 11.80 2.43
C HIS A 46 -1.48 10.53 1.66
N CYS A 47 -2.34 9.70 2.23
CA CYS A 47 -3.00 8.62 1.53
C CYS A 47 -4.50 8.78 1.73
N THR A 48 -5.26 8.58 0.67
CA THR A 48 -6.71 8.53 0.69
C THR A 48 -7.15 7.17 0.21
N ILE A 49 -7.83 6.44 1.08
CA ILE A 49 -8.42 5.13 0.77
C ILE A 49 -9.93 5.34 0.71
N GLN A 50 -10.50 5.08 -0.45
CA GLN A 50 -11.94 5.03 -0.68
C GLN A 50 -12.32 3.61 -1.07
N ALA A 51 -13.62 3.31 -1.04
CA ALA A 51 -14.10 1.97 -1.32
C ALA A 51 -13.52 1.42 -2.64
N SER A 52 -13.51 2.20 -3.73
CA SER A 52 -13.03 1.75 -5.04
C SER A 52 -11.80 2.51 -5.54
N HIS A 53 -11.07 3.23 -4.67
CA HIS A 53 -10.00 4.12 -5.12
C HIS A 53 -8.93 4.30 -4.05
N VAL A 54 -7.67 4.35 -4.49
CA VAL A 54 -6.53 4.66 -3.61
C VAL A 54 -5.67 5.75 -4.23
N GLU A 55 -5.34 6.75 -3.41
CA GLU A 55 -4.44 7.84 -3.78
C GLU A 55 -3.32 7.97 -2.74
N VAL A 56 -2.11 8.22 -3.20
CA VAL A 56 -0.95 8.57 -2.36
C VAL A 56 -0.20 9.73 -2.99
N GLY A 57 0.15 10.72 -2.18
CA GLY A 57 0.84 11.92 -2.64
C GLY A 57 1.58 12.69 -1.57
N ILE A 58 2.14 13.81 -2.00
CA ILE A 58 2.72 14.85 -1.14
C ILE A 58 1.86 16.10 -1.32
N ARG A 59 1.33 16.64 -0.22
CA ARG A 59 0.50 17.85 -0.24
C ARG A 59 1.16 18.97 -1.05
N GLY A 60 0.38 19.58 -1.94
CA GLY A 60 0.85 20.63 -2.85
C GLY A 60 1.43 20.13 -4.17
N ASN A 61 1.52 18.81 -4.39
CA ASN A 61 1.95 18.19 -5.64
C ASN A 61 0.86 17.24 -6.18
N PRO A 62 0.87 16.91 -7.48
CA PRO A 62 0.08 15.81 -8.00
C PRO A 62 0.38 14.49 -7.26
N PRO A 63 -0.62 13.65 -7.00
CA PRO A 63 -0.41 12.34 -6.39
C PRO A 63 0.42 11.46 -7.33
N TYR A 64 1.36 10.70 -6.76
CA TYR A 64 2.21 9.81 -7.54
C TYR A 64 1.63 8.39 -7.62
N LEU A 65 0.64 8.07 -6.79
CA LEU A 65 -0.22 6.90 -6.93
C LEU A 65 -1.67 7.38 -6.93
N ASN A 66 -2.42 7.07 -7.99
CA ASN A 66 -3.82 7.46 -8.14
C ASN A 66 -4.49 6.41 -9.04
N HIS A 67 -5.11 5.43 -8.41
CA HIS A 67 -5.65 4.27 -9.11
C HIS A 67 -7.00 3.83 -8.54
N ASP A 68 -7.90 3.47 -9.44
CA ASP A 68 -9.10 2.74 -9.09
C ASP A 68 -8.75 1.31 -8.69
N LEU A 69 -9.37 0.85 -7.61
CA LEU A 69 -9.26 -0.52 -7.15
C LEU A 69 -10.14 -1.40 -8.03
N MET A 70 -9.62 -2.58 -8.41
CA MET A 70 -10.41 -3.53 -9.20
C MET A 70 -11.68 -3.99 -8.46
N HIS A 71 -11.64 -3.98 -7.12
CA HIS A 71 -12.76 -4.37 -6.26
C HIS A 71 -12.88 -3.44 -5.06
N PRO A 72 -14.09 -3.24 -4.52
CA PRO A 72 -14.29 -2.39 -3.35
C PRO A 72 -13.64 -2.96 -2.08
N VAL A 73 -13.00 -2.11 -1.29
CA VAL A 73 -12.44 -2.40 0.04
C VAL A 73 -13.32 -1.85 1.15
N LYS A 74 -13.19 -2.40 2.36
CA LYS A 74 -13.77 -1.78 3.56
C LYS A 74 -12.87 -0.67 4.05
N THR A 75 -13.29 0.57 3.86
CA THR A 75 -12.51 1.76 4.27
C THR A 75 -12.26 1.81 5.77
N ASP A 76 -13.21 1.33 6.59
CA ASP A 76 -13.13 1.40 8.05
C ASP A 76 -12.08 0.46 8.65
N SER A 77 -11.72 -0.61 7.93
CA SER A 77 -10.68 -1.55 8.32
C SER A 77 -9.39 -1.41 7.50
N SER A 78 -9.42 -0.56 6.46
CA SER A 78 -8.24 -0.25 5.66
C SER A 78 -7.51 0.94 6.26
N PHE A 79 -6.19 0.91 6.24
CA PHE A 79 -5.38 1.96 6.83
C PHE A 79 -4.09 2.16 6.06
N TRP A 80 -3.41 3.26 6.34
CA TRP A 80 -2.06 3.49 5.87
C TRP A 80 -1.18 3.95 7.02
N THR A 81 0.07 3.55 7.00
CA THR A 81 1.09 3.95 7.95
C THR A 81 2.36 4.36 7.23
N ILE A 82 3.18 5.14 7.90
CA ILE A 82 4.53 5.44 7.44
C ILE A 82 5.48 4.83 8.45
N GLU A 83 6.35 3.93 7.98
CA GLU A 83 7.37 3.30 8.79
C GLU A 83 8.76 3.83 8.41
N ASP A 84 9.59 4.07 9.42
CA ASP A 84 11.01 4.36 9.25
C ASP A 84 11.80 3.06 9.42
N ALA A 85 12.11 2.39 8.30
CA ALA A 85 12.84 1.12 8.25
C ALA A 85 14.36 1.32 8.39
N GLY A 86 14.78 2.23 9.26
CA GLY A 86 16.16 2.61 9.53
C GLY A 86 16.65 3.78 8.67
N SER A 87 17.91 4.18 8.86
CA SER A 87 18.48 5.48 8.46
C SER A 87 18.40 5.86 6.97
N LYS A 88 17.86 5.01 6.10
CA LYS A 88 17.82 5.20 4.65
C LYS A 88 16.51 4.86 3.97
N ARG A 89 15.47 4.37 4.65
CA ARG A 89 14.23 3.98 3.95
C ARG A 89 13.00 4.30 4.78
N VAL A 90 12.16 5.17 4.23
CA VAL A 90 10.83 5.46 4.75
C VAL A 90 9.85 4.77 3.81
N GLU A 91 8.95 3.95 4.36
CA GLU A 91 7.99 3.16 3.59
C GLU A 91 6.57 3.58 3.96
N GLY A 92 5.75 3.85 2.95
CA GLY A 92 4.31 3.92 3.11
C GLY A 92 3.72 2.53 2.99
N ILE A 93 3.02 2.07 4.02
CA ILE A 93 2.30 0.79 4.02
C ILE A 93 0.81 1.12 3.86
N ILE A 94 0.15 0.51 2.88
CA ILE A 94 -1.30 0.62 2.68
C ILE A 94 -1.89 -0.78 2.85
N SER A 95 -2.72 -0.94 3.87
CA SER A 95 -3.42 -2.18 4.17
C SER A 95 -4.87 -2.06 3.73
N LEU A 96 -5.26 -2.90 2.76
CA LEU A 96 -6.58 -2.92 2.14
C LEU A 96 -7.30 -4.23 2.52
N SER A 97 -8.40 -4.14 3.27
CA SER A 97 -9.13 -5.33 3.75
C SER A 97 -10.26 -5.79 2.82
N ASP A 98 -10.72 -7.03 3.03
CA ASP A 98 -11.89 -7.68 2.40
C ASP A 98 -11.73 -8.06 0.92
N ILE A 99 -10.50 -8.38 0.54
CA ILE A 99 -10.19 -8.89 -0.80
C ILE A 99 -10.69 -10.33 -1.00
N PHE A 100 -11.29 -10.95 0.03
CA PHE A 100 -11.95 -12.25 -0.06
C PHE A 100 -12.99 -12.36 -1.21
N LYS A 101 -13.58 -11.25 -1.68
CA LYS A 101 -14.45 -11.25 -2.88
C LYS A 101 -13.69 -11.49 -4.20
N PHE A 102 -12.38 -11.20 -4.25
CA PHE A 102 -11.52 -11.37 -5.42
C PHE A 102 -11.28 -12.85 -5.75
N LEU A 103 -11.09 -13.70 -4.73
CA LEU A 103 -10.76 -15.12 -4.89
C LEU A 103 -11.98 -16.02 -5.11
N LEU A 104 -13.17 -15.63 -4.62
CA LEU A 104 -14.41 -16.40 -4.80
C LEU A 104 -15.14 -16.11 -6.12
N SER A 105 -14.69 -15.11 -6.90
CA SER A 105 -15.29 -14.73 -8.18
C SER A 105 -14.55 -15.30 -9.40
N LEU A 106 -13.53 -16.13 -9.21
CA LEU A 106 -12.83 -16.90 -10.24
C LEU A 106 -13.19 -18.39 -10.10
#